data_AF-A0A969Q417-F1
#
_entry.id   AF-A0A969Q417-F1
#
_cell.length_a   1.000
_cell.length_b   1.000
_cell.length_c   1.000
_cell.angle_alpha   90.00
_cell.angle_beta   90.00
_cell.angle_gamma   90.00
#
_symmetry.space_group_name_H-M   'P 1'
#
loop_
_entity.id
_entity.type
_entity.pdbx_description
1 polymer ?
#
loop_
_entity_poly.entity_id
_entity_poly.type
_entity_poly.pdbx_seq_one_letter_code
_entity_poly.pdbx_strand_id
1 'polypeptide(L)'
;MDAEIIKIVGQEALQKTNFSRVFAAPEDPTSIDEAQELAVIILRPAFPHSKGLKDSPAIYAANDTLLRCRTAKRRYRNTLVFVAPDDSQISTLRQVVRRAMAWASIPSDRVLQGQITQSQADDEKEKAKSGRDAAEKAARASWLHLLFAEKDHTVLDGKPFEVAQTSLMSKDRSSITVSAYEKMSSRGDGIVKDTLGPTMLMAKLQPLWASDTPHLRVGDVKEWFATCPISPNCVTPLFWRTRSGKEHRVATESVRSSVYL
;
A
#
# COMPACT_ATOMS: atom_id res chain seq x y z
N MET A 1 -15.00 -10.30 -15.97
CA MET A 1 -15.04 -8.86 -15.68
C MET A 1 -14.12 -8.53 -14.51
N ASP A 2 -14.32 -9.05 -13.29
CA ASP A 2 -13.36 -8.86 -12.18
C ASP A 2 -11.94 -9.40 -12.51
N ALA A 3 -11.83 -10.50 -13.27
CA ALA A 3 -10.54 -10.97 -13.80
C ALA A 3 -9.82 -9.93 -14.68
N GLU A 4 -10.56 -9.12 -15.45
CA GLU A 4 -9.98 -8.09 -16.29
C GLU A 4 -9.55 -6.88 -15.45
N ILE A 5 -10.33 -6.53 -14.43
CA ILE A 5 -9.94 -5.50 -13.44
C ILE A 5 -8.64 -5.91 -12.74
N ILE A 6 -8.48 -7.19 -12.38
CA ILE A 6 -7.26 -7.70 -11.77
C ILE A 6 -6.06 -7.56 -12.71
N LYS A 7 -6.22 -7.79 -14.01
CA LYS A 7 -5.13 -7.53 -14.99
C LYS A 7 -4.76 -6.06 -15.06
N ILE A 8 -5.75 -5.16 -15.09
CA ILE A 8 -5.52 -3.70 -15.10
C ILE A 8 -4.76 -3.28 -13.84
N VAL A 9 -5.19 -3.75 -12.67
CA VAL A 9 -4.50 -3.50 -11.39
C VAL A 9 -3.10 -4.09 -11.38
N GLY A 10 -2.91 -5.27 -11.99
CA GLY A 10 -1.60 -5.90 -12.17
C GLY A 10 -0.65 -5.05 -13.01
N GLN A 11 -1.13 -4.42 -14.08
CA GLN A 11 -0.32 -3.49 -14.88
C GLN A 11 -0.03 -2.20 -14.12
N GLU A 12 -1.02 -1.65 -13.40
CA GLU A 12 -0.83 -0.47 -12.53
C GLU A 12 0.22 -0.70 -11.45
N ALA A 13 0.33 -1.93 -10.93
CA ALA A 13 1.31 -2.29 -9.92
C ALA A 13 2.76 -2.31 -10.43
N LEU A 14 2.98 -2.40 -11.76
CA LEU A 14 4.31 -2.34 -12.38
C LEU A 14 4.84 -0.91 -12.46
N GLN A 15 3.98 0.10 -12.24
CA GLN A 15 4.40 1.49 -12.24
C GLN A 15 5.45 1.74 -11.14
N LYS A 16 6.45 2.56 -11.47
CA LYS A 16 7.52 2.90 -10.52
C LYS A 16 6.93 3.56 -9.28
N THR A 17 7.25 3.00 -8.12
CA THR A 17 6.73 3.45 -6.83
C THR A 17 7.82 3.49 -5.77
N ASN A 18 7.52 4.15 -4.65
CA ASN A 18 8.39 4.25 -3.50
C ASN A 18 8.19 3.11 -2.49
N PHE A 19 7.19 2.25 -2.70
CA PHE A 19 7.10 0.98 -1.99
C PHE A 19 8.21 0.03 -2.42
N SER A 20 8.77 -0.72 -1.47
CA SER A 20 9.81 -1.69 -1.77
C SER A 20 9.25 -2.92 -2.48
N ARG A 21 7.99 -3.26 -2.20
CA ARG A 21 7.24 -4.35 -2.84
C ARG A 21 5.80 -3.95 -3.10
N VAL A 22 5.24 -4.44 -4.20
CA VAL A 22 3.83 -4.25 -4.57
C VAL A 22 3.22 -5.63 -4.79
N PHE A 23 2.14 -5.94 -4.06
CA PHE A 23 1.34 -7.14 -4.25
C PHE A 23 0.02 -6.76 -4.92
N ALA A 24 -0.09 -7.04 -6.21
CA ALA A 24 -1.29 -6.73 -7.00
C ALA A 24 -2.35 -7.83 -6.83
N ALA A 25 -3.48 -7.50 -6.19
CA ALA A 25 -4.67 -8.34 -6.10
C ALA A 25 -4.39 -9.81 -5.67
N PRO A 26 -3.59 -10.05 -4.61
CA PRO A 26 -3.24 -11.40 -4.19
C PRO A 26 -4.50 -12.22 -3.88
N GLU A 27 -4.45 -13.52 -4.18
CA GLU A 27 -5.57 -14.44 -3.96
C GLU A 27 -5.62 -14.96 -2.52
N ASP A 28 -4.45 -15.20 -1.91
CA ASP A 28 -4.31 -15.70 -0.56
C ASP A 28 -3.42 -14.77 0.29
N PRO A 29 -3.85 -14.32 1.47
CA PRO A 29 -2.99 -13.59 2.40
C PRO A 29 -1.69 -14.33 2.77
N THR A 30 -1.66 -15.67 2.71
CA THR A 30 -0.44 -16.42 3.06
C THR A 30 0.67 -16.33 2.00
N SER A 31 0.34 -15.90 0.77
CA SER A 31 1.32 -15.72 -0.30
C SER A 31 2.16 -14.44 -0.16
N ILE A 32 1.81 -13.59 0.80
CA ILE A 32 2.51 -12.33 1.07
C ILE A 32 3.63 -12.61 2.05
N ASP A 33 4.86 -12.58 1.55
CA ASP A 33 6.04 -12.75 2.40
C ASP A 33 6.16 -11.67 3.46
N GLU A 34 6.91 -12.00 4.49
CA GLU A 34 7.27 -11.05 5.53
C GLU A 34 8.56 -10.32 5.17
N ALA A 35 8.58 -9.02 5.43
CA ALA A 35 9.70 -8.15 5.11
C ALA A 35 9.71 -6.97 6.08
N GLN A 36 10.90 -6.46 6.40
CA GLN A 36 11.05 -5.23 7.20
C GLN A 36 10.78 -3.98 6.35
N GLU A 37 10.81 -4.13 5.03
CA GLU A 37 10.56 -3.07 4.08
C GLU A 37 9.06 -2.86 3.83
N LEU A 38 8.68 -1.60 3.65
CA LEU A 38 7.31 -1.21 3.35
C LEU A 38 6.82 -1.82 2.04
N ALA A 39 5.74 -2.58 2.12
CA ALA A 39 5.04 -3.15 1.00
C ALA A 39 3.60 -2.63 0.92
N VAL A 40 3.10 -2.51 -0.31
CA VAL A 40 1.70 -2.19 -0.57
C VAL A 40 0.98 -3.37 -1.18
N ILE A 41 -0.23 -3.62 -0.71
CA ILE A 41 -1.13 -4.67 -1.20
C ILE A 41 -2.34 -3.98 -1.80
N ILE A 42 -2.52 -4.14 -3.11
CA ILE A 42 -3.72 -3.65 -3.78
C ILE A 42 -4.78 -4.74 -3.67
N LEU A 43 -5.82 -4.52 -2.88
CA LEU A 43 -6.87 -5.53 -2.66
C LEU A 43 -7.67 -5.81 -3.93
N ARG A 44 -8.25 -7.01 -4.02
CA ARG A 44 -9.11 -7.43 -5.14
C ARG A 44 -10.40 -6.59 -5.20
N PRO A 45 -11.05 -6.47 -6.37
CA PRO A 45 -12.35 -5.80 -6.52
C PRO A 45 -13.48 -6.39 -5.67
N ALA A 46 -13.32 -7.62 -5.17
CA ALA A 46 -14.26 -8.29 -4.27
C ALA A 46 -14.21 -7.79 -2.82
N PHE A 47 -13.21 -6.96 -2.47
CA PHE A 47 -13.04 -6.43 -1.12
C PHE A 47 -13.24 -4.91 -1.07
N PRO A 48 -14.46 -4.40 -1.35
CA PRO A 48 -14.72 -2.97 -1.28
C PRO A 48 -14.71 -2.44 0.16
N HIS A 49 -14.53 -1.14 0.27
CA HIS A 49 -14.61 -0.38 1.50
C HIS A 49 -15.41 0.92 1.27
N SER A 50 -15.92 1.49 2.36
CA SER A 50 -16.52 2.83 2.36
C SER A 50 -15.96 3.61 3.54
N LYS A 51 -15.67 4.90 3.30
CA LYS A 51 -15.03 5.77 4.28
C LYS A 51 -15.78 5.77 5.63
N GLY A 52 -15.04 5.52 6.70
CA GLY A 52 -15.53 5.59 8.09
C GLY A 52 -16.20 4.32 8.60
N LEU A 53 -16.35 3.29 7.76
CA LEU A 53 -16.83 1.99 8.24
C LEU A 53 -15.75 1.29 9.07
N LYS A 54 -16.14 0.74 10.21
CA LYS A 54 -15.25 -0.09 11.05
C LYS A 54 -15.19 -1.55 10.61
N ASP A 55 -16.19 -1.97 9.84
CA ASP A 55 -16.34 -3.33 9.33
C ASP A 55 -16.64 -3.27 7.84
N SER A 56 -15.89 -4.05 7.06
CA SER A 56 -16.06 -4.17 5.60
C SER A 56 -15.26 -5.36 5.07
N PRO A 57 -15.58 -5.87 3.88
CA PRO A 57 -14.78 -6.89 3.21
C PRO A 57 -13.28 -6.55 3.17
N ALA A 58 -12.93 -5.29 2.93
CA ALA A 58 -11.54 -4.82 2.93
C ALA A 58 -10.87 -4.91 4.31
N ILE A 59 -11.57 -4.50 5.37
CA ILE A 59 -11.05 -4.57 6.74
C ILE A 59 -10.83 -6.01 7.17
N TYR A 60 -11.77 -6.91 6.86
CA TYR A 60 -11.60 -8.34 7.15
C TYR A 60 -10.40 -8.93 6.41
N ALA A 61 -10.25 -8.64 5.11
CA ALA A 61 -9.11 -9.09 4.33
C ALA A 61 -7.77 -8.53 4.83
N ALA A 62 -7.72 -7.24 5.19
CA ALA A 62 -6.54 -6.60 5.75
C ALA A 62 -6.17 -7.22 7.11
N ASN A 63 -7.13 -7.36 8.02
CA ASN A 63 -6.91 -7.94 9.34
C ASN A 63 -6.40 -9.39 9.24
N ASP A 64 -7.02 -10.19 8.39
CA ASP A 64 -6.62 -11.57 8.14
C ASP A 64 -5.18 -11.67 7.59
N THR A 65 -4.83 -10.80 6.65
CA THR A 65 -3.45 -10.69 6.11
C THR A 65 -2.44 -10.26 7.18
N LEU A 66 -2.83 -9.34 8.06
CA LEU A 66 -2.00 -8.85 9.17
C LEU A 66 -1.82 -9.89 10.28
N LEU A 67 -2.66 -10.92 10.34
CA LEU A 67 -2.56 -12.00 11.32
C LEU A 67 -1.79 -13.20 10.77
N ARG A 68 -1.95 -13.53 9.49
CA ARG A 68 -1.40 -14.75 8.88
C ARG A 68 -0.17 -14.47 8.00
N CYS A 69 0.87 -15.29 8.17
CA CYS A 69 2.02 -15.36 7.27
C CYS A 69 2.46 -16.83 7.13
N ARG A 70 2.15 -17.45 5.99
CA ARG A 70 2.39 -18.89 5.75
C ARG A 70 1.84 -19.74 6.90
N THR A 71 2.70 -20.46 7.62
CA THR A 71 2.35 -21.31 8.78
C THR A 71 2.48 -20.61 10.13
N ALA A 72 2.87 -19.32 10.16
CA ALA A 72 3.15 -18.57 11.38
C ALA A 72 2.25 -17.33 11.52
N LYS A 73 2.30 -16.72 12.73
CA LYS A 73 1.71 -15.40 12.97
C LYS A 73 2.61 -14.33 12.38
N ARG A 74 2.03 -13.34 11.70
CA ARG A 74 2.79 -12.20 11.17
C ARG A 74 3.30 -11.32 12.32
N ARG A 75 4.59 -11.01 12.28
CA ARG A 75 5.39 -10.15 13.17
C ARG A 75 5.47 -8.70 12.65
N TYR A 76 5.86 -8.50 11.40
CA TYR A 76 6.02 -7.19 10.74
C TYR A 76 4.69 -6.70 10.17
N ARG A 77 3.75 -6.39 11.06
CA ARG A 77 2.40 -5.95 10.69
C ARG A 77 2.37 -4.52 10.17
N ASN A 78 3.22 -3.66 10.72
CA ASN A 78 3.28 -2.27 10.33
C ASN A 78 3.87 -2.09 8.93
N THR A 79 4.65 -3.03 8.39
CA THR A 79 5.27 -2.91 7.06
C THR A 79 4.30 -3.14 5.90
N LEU A 80 3.04 -3.44 6.18
CA LEU A 80 2.00 -3.65 5.17
C LEU A 80 0.99 -2.51 5.13
N VAL A 81 0.79 -2.01 3.93
CA VAL A 81 -0.27 -1.05 3.60
C VAL A 81 -1.22 -1.70 2.61
N PHE A 82 -2.51 -1.53 2.81
CA PHE A 82 -3.53 -2.03 1.90
C PHE A 82 -4.18 -0.87 1.17
N VAL A 83 -4.44 -1.04 -0.13
CA VAL A 83 -5.29 -0.14 -0.90
C VAL A 83 -6.55 -0.88 -1.31
N ALA A 84 -7.71 -0.41 -0.88
CA ALA A 84 -9.01 -1.01 -1.16
C ALA A 84 -9.82 -0.20 -2.17
N PRO A 85 -10.63 -0.87 -3.02
CA PRO A 85 -11.60 -0.19 -3.87
C PRO A 85 -12.72 0.43 -3.05
N ASP A 86 -13.19 1.59 -3.47
CA ASP A 86 -14.38 2.25 -2.91
C ASP A 86 -15.65 1.59 -3.44
N ASP A 87 -16.56 1.26 -2.51
CA ASP A 87 -17.81 0.56 -2.80
C ASP A 87 -18.71 1.32 -3.78
N SER A 88 -18.72 2.66 -3.71
CA SER A 88 -19.51 3.49 -4.61
C SER A 88 -18.94 3.52 -6.04
N GLN A 89 -17.62 3.33 -6.19
CA GLN A 89 -16.93 3.41 -7.48
C GLN A 89 -16.86 2.06 -8.21
N ILE A 90 -16.85 0.95 -7.47
CA ILE A 90 -16.61 -0.37 -8.07
C ILE A 90 -17.66 -0.74 -9.12
N SER A 91 -18.93 -0.40 -8.91
CA SER A 91 -20.02 -0.66 -9.87
C SER A 91 -19.80 0.10 -11.19
N THR A 92 -19.36 1.35 -11.12
CA THR A 92 -19.05 2.20 -12.27
C THR A 92 -17.83 1.67 -13.03
N LEU A 93 -16.76 1.30 -12.32
CA LEU A 93 -15.59 0.68 -12.92
C LEU A 93 -15.96 -0.58 -13.72
N ARG A 94 -16.78 -1.45 -13.13
CA ARG A 94 -17.24 -2.68 -13.78
C ARG A 94 -17.98 -2.41 -15.10
N GLN A 95 -18.75 -1.32 -15.18
CA GLN A 95 -19.39 -0.90 -16.43
C GLN A 95 -18.39 -0.38 -17.46
N VAL A 96 -17.42 0.45 -17.04
CA VAL A 96 -16.38 0.98 -17.94
C VAL A 96 -15.54 -0.15 -18.52
N VAL A 97 -15.09 -1.10 -17.68
CA VAL A 97 -14.31 -2.26 -18.10
C VAL A 97 -15.11 -3.13 -19.06
N ARG A 98 -16.40 -3.35 -18.80
CA ARG A 98 -17.27 -4.10 -19.72
C ARG A 98 -17.33 -3.45 -21.10
N ARG A 99 -17.47 -2.12 -21.18
CA ARG A 99 -17.46 -1.38 -22.45
C ARG A 99 -16.10 -1.47 -23.13
N ALA A 100 -15.01 -1.34 -22.37
CA ALA A 100 -13.65 -1.47 -22.91
C ALA A 100 -13.41 -2.86 -23.51
N MET A 101 -13.86 -3.93 -22.84
CA MET A 101 -13.77 -5.30 -23.35
C MET A 101 -14.56 -5.48 -24.65
N ALA A 102 -15.75 -4.89 -24.76
CA ALA A 102 -16.55 -4.95 -25.98
C ALA A 102 -15.88 -4.23 -27.16
N TRP A 103 -15.27 -3.07 -26.92
CA TRP A 103 -14.48 -2.40 -27.96
C TRP A 103 -13.21 -3.18 -28.34
N ALA A 104 -12.60 -3.90 -27.39
CA ALA A 104 -11.43 -4.74 -27.67
C ALA A 104 -11.78 -6.04 -28.43
N SER A 105 -13.02 -6.53 -28.34
CA SER A 105 -13.43 -7.75 -29.06
C SER A 105 -13.66 -7.51 -30.55
N ILE A 106 -14.01 -6.29 -30.97
CA ILE A 106 -14.35 -5.98 -32.37
C ILE A 106 -13.13 -6.19 -33.29
N PRO A 107 -11.95 -5.59 -33.02
CA PRO A 107 -10.77 -5.82 -33.85
C PRO A 107 -10.22 -7.24 -33.79
N SER A 108 -10.64 -8.08 -32.84
CA SER A 108 -10.17 -9.47 -32.73
C SER A 108 -11.08 -10.48 -33.42
N ASP A 109 -12.25 -10.03 -33.91
CA ASP A 109 -13.18 -10.84 -34.67
C ASP A 109 -12.77 -10.88 -36.16
N ARG A 110 -12.24 -12.04 -36.58
CA ARG A 110 -11.78 -12.27 -37.96
C ARG A 110 -12.89 -12.19 -39.00
N VAL A 111 -14.15 -12.41 -38.62
CA VAL A 111 -15.30 -12.33 -39.54
C VAL A 111 -15.60 -10.86 -39.85
N LEU A 112 -15.52 -9.99 -38.84
CA LEU A 112 -15.69 -8.55 -39.01
C LEU A 112 -14.51 -7.90 -39.75
N GLN A 113 -13.28 -8.35 -39.49
CA GLN A 113 -12.10 -7.85 -40.18
C GLN A 113 -12.12 -8.07 -41.71
N GLY A 114 -12.79 -9.12 -42.19
CA GLY A 114 -12.93 -9.39 -43.62
C GLY A 114 -13.90 -8.44 -44.35
N GLN A 115 -14.64 -7.60 -43.62
CA GLN A 115 -15.72 -6.75 -44.15
C GLN A 115 -15.49 -5.25 -43.96
N ILE A 116 -14.39 -4.85 -43.31
CA ILE A 116 -14.10 -3.45 -42.97
C ILE A 116 -12.94 -2.89 -43.80
N THR A 117 -12.97 -1.58 -44.05
CA THR A 117 -11.87 -0.87 -44.73
C THR A 117 -10.71 -0.62 -43.77
N GLN A 118 -9.52 -0.31 -44.32
CA GLN A 118 -8.33 0.01 -43.52
C GLN A 118 -8.58 1.18 -42.54
N SER A 119 -9.30 2.22 -42.97
CA SER A 119 -9.65 3.37 -42.11
C SER A 119 -10.57 2.97 -40.96
N GLN A 120 -11.55 2.10 -41.21
CA GLN A 120 -12.45 1.58 -40.18
C GLN A 120 -11.69 0.71 -39.15
N ALA A 121 -10.75 -0.11 -39.63
CA ALA A 121 -9.90 -0.92 -38.74
C ALA A 121 -9.02 -0.04 -37.84
N ASP A 122 -8.53 1.10 -38.33
CA ASP A 122 -7.73 2.02 -37.53
C ASP A 122 -8.61 2.81 -36.52
N ASP A 123 -9.81 3.25 -36.91
CA ASP A 123 -10.80 3.84 -36.00
C ASP A 123 -11.19 2.88 -34.85
N GLU A 124 -11.35 1.59 -35.15
CA GLU A 124 -11.68 0.57 -34.15
C GLU A 124 -10.53 0.33 -33.17
N LYS A 125 -9.28 0.32 -33.65
CA LYS A 125 -8.09 0.26 -32.77
C LYS A 125 -8.01 1.47 -31.85
N GLU A 126 -8.29 2.66 -32.36
CA GLU A 126 -8.32 3.88 -31.55
C GLU A 126 -9.41 3.82 -30.48
N LYS A 127 -10.62 3.34 -30.82
CA LYS A 127 -11.70 3.13 -29.84
C LYS A 127 -11.34 2.08 -28.79
N ALA A 128 -10.72 0.98 -29.19
CA ALA A 128 -10.25 -0.05 -28.26
C ALA A 128 -9.17 0.49 -27.31
N LYS A 129 -8.24 1.32 -27.82
CA LYS A 129 -7.23 2.00 -27.01
C LYS A 129 -7.87 2.98 -26.02
N SER A 130 -8.74 3.87 -26.50
CA SER A 130 -9.48 4.82 -25.67
C SER A 130 -10.30 4.15 -24.57
N GLY A 131 -10.94 3.01 -24.90
CA GLY A 131 -11.65 2.19 -23.93
C GLY A 131 -10.74 1.63 -22.83
N ARG A 132 -9.54 1.16 -23.20
CA ARG A 132 -8.53 0.69 -22.24
C ARG A 132 -8.06 1.82 -21.32
N ASP A 133 -7.71 2.98 -21.90
CA ASP A 133 -7.24 4.15 -21.14
C ASP A 133 -8.32 4.63 -20.14
N ALA A 134 -9.59 4.61 -20.56
CA ALA A 134 -10.72 4.92 -19.69
C ALA A 134 -10.89 3.91 -18.54
N ALA A 135 -10.70 2.62 -18.82
CA ALA A 135 -10.76 1.56 -17.80
C ALA A 135 -9.62 1.68 -16.78
N GLU A 136 -8.40 1.98 -17.23
CA GLU A 136 -7.25 2.25 -16.35
C GLU A 136 -7.49 3.47 -15.47
N LYS A 137 -7.98 4.58 -16.05
CA LYS A 137 -8.33 5.79 -15.28
C LYS A 137 -9.42 5.50 -14.25
N ALA A 138 -10.45 4.74 -14.61
CA ALA A 138 -11.51 4.34 -13.69
C ALA A 138 -10.98 3.42 -12.57
N ALA A 139 -10.03 2.53 -12.88
CA ALA A 139 -9.41 1.67 -11.89
C ALA A 139 -8.59 2.49 -10.89
N ARG A 140 -7.75 3.42 -11.37
CA ARG A 140 -7.04 4.36 -10.50
C ARG A 140 -8.03 5.12 -9.63
N ALA A 141 -9.10 5.66 -10.20
CA ALA A 141 -10.14 6.38 -9.47
C ALA A 141 -10.87 5.55 -8.40
N SER A 142 -10.91 4.23 -8.52
CA SER A 142 -11.68 3.35 -7.61
C SER A 142 -10.88 2.91 -6.38
N TRP A 143 -9.56 2.72 -6.47
CA TRP A 143 -8.73 2.33 -5.32
C TRP A 143 -8.33 3.54 -4.49
N LEU A 144 -9.12 3.84 -3.46
CA LEU A 144 -9.07 5.10 -2.72
C LEU A 144 -8.74 4.93 -1.23
N HIS A 145 -9.06 3.79 -0.64
CA HIS A 145 -8.96 3.61 0.81
C HIS A 145 -7.64 2.97 1.18
N LEU A 146 -6.91 3.60 2.10
CA LEU A 146 -5.68 3.07 2.64
C LEU A 146 -5.96 2.48 4.02
N LEU A 147 -5.59 1.22 4.22
CA LEU A 147 -5.71 0.53 5.49
C LEU A 147 -4.33 0.10 5.97
N PHE A 148 -4.09 0.16 7.28
CA PHE A 148 -2.81 -0.24 7.88
C PHE A 148 -2.98 -0.60 9.35
N ALA A 149 -2.03 -1.37 9.89
CA ALA A 149 -2.05 -1.74 11.30
C ALA A 149 -1.61 -0.57 12.18
N GLU A 150 -2.48 -0.16 13.11
CA GLU A 150 -2.20 0.87 14.10
C GLU A 150 -2.54 0.36 15.51
N LYS A 151 -1.88 0.84 16.56
CA LYS A 151 -2.16 0.56 17.96
C LYS A 151 -2.13 1.85 18.73
N ASP A 152 -3.26 2.26 19.29
CA ASP A 152 -3.25 3.32 20.28
C ASP A 152 -2.74 2.76 21.61
N HIS A 153 -1.54 3.16 22.03
CA HIS A 153 -0.96 2.71 23.30
C HIS A 153 -1.64 3.33 24.53
N THR A 154 -2.49 4.35 24.36
CA THR A 154 -3.29 4.92 25.44
C THR A 154 -4.51 4.07 25.77
N VAL A 155 -4.93 3.21 24.82
CA VAL A 155 -6.07 2.30 24.99
C VAL A 155 -5.55 0.93 25.45
N LEU A 156 -5.93 0.54 26.66
CA LEU A 156 -5.55 -0.75 27.26
C LEU A 156 -6.64 -1.81 27.03
N ASP A 157 -6.90 -2.16 25.77
CA ASP A 157 -7.92 -3.15 25.38
C ASP A 157 -7.35 -4.57 25.18
N GLY A 158 -6.04 -4.75 25.36
CA GLY A 158 -5.35 -6.01 25.15
C GLY A 158 -5.18 -6.41 23.68
N LYS A 159 -5.68 -5.63 22.73
CA LYS A 159 -5.54 -5.94 21.30
C LYS A 159 -4.11 -5.66 20.83
N PRO A 160 -3.58 -6.49 19.93
CA PRO A 160 -2.24 -6.28 19.40
C PRO A 160 -2.19 -5.11 18.40
N PHE A 161 -3.29 -4.79 17.73
CA PHE A 161 -3.45 -3.67 16.79
C PHE A 161 -4.95 -3.52 16.44
N GLU A 162 -5.28 -2.43 15.77
CA GLU A 162 -6.52 -2.15 15.05
C GLU A 162 -6.19 -1.79 13.60
N VAL A 163 -7.14 -1.98 12.69
CA VAL A 163 -6.98 -1.56 11.29
C VAL A 163 -7.41 -0.11 11.17
N ALA A 164 -6.44 0.79 11.11
CA ALA A 164 -6.67 2.20 10.85
C ALA A 164 -6.94 2.43 9.36
N GLN A 165 -7.60 3.56 9.07
CA GLN A 165 -8.03 3.91 7.72
C GLN A 165 -7.78 5.39 7.42
N THR A 166 -7.33 5.65 6.19
CA THR A 166 -7.38 6.98 5.57
C THR A 166 -7.86 6.83 4.14
N SER A 167 -8.12 7.93 3.44
CA SER A 167 -8.62 7.88 2.06
C SER A 167 -7.96 8.94 1.19
N LEU A 168 -7.70 8.56 -0.05
CA LEU A 168 -7.24 9.44 -1.10
C LEU A 168 -8.36 10.40 -1.50
N MET A 169 -8.03 11.69 -1.60
CA MET A 169 -9.02 12.74 -1.91
C MET A 169 -9.00 13.14 -3.39
N SER A 170 -7.89 12.91 -4.11
CA SER A 170 -7.75 13.29 -5.52
C SER A 170 -8.37 12.26 -6.45
N LYS A 171 -9.20 12.74 -7.38
CA LYS A 171 -9.81 11.90 -8.43
C LYS A 171 -8.90 11.70 -9.64
N ASP A 172 -8.02 12.66 -9.92
CA ASP A 172 -7.05 12.57 -11.00
C ASP A 172 -5.68 12.14 -10.44
N ARG A 173 -5.26 10.93 -10.82
CA ARG A 173 -4.08 10.26 -10.26
C ARG A 173 -3.33 9.54 -11.35
N SER A 174 -2.00 9.65 -11.28
CA SER A 174 -1.09 8.99 -12.21
C SER A 174 -0.92 7.51 -11.93
N SER A 175 -1.02 7.07 -10.66
CA SER A 175 -0.92 5.66 -10.26
C SER A 175 -1.55 5.42 -8.90
N ILE A 176 -2.10 4.21 -8.68
CA ILE A 176 -2.63 3.78 -7.38
C ILE A 176 -1.55 3.84 -6.29
N THR A 177 -0.37 3.27 -6.55
CA THR A 177 0.68 3.10 -5.54
C THR A 177 1.41 4.41 -5.25
N VAL A 178 1.66 5.24 -6.28
CA VAL A 178 2.32 6.54 -6.10
C VAL A 178 1.45 7.46 -5.24
N SER A 179 0.15 7.57 -5.54
CA SER A 179 -0.75 8.39 -4.74
C SER A 179 -0.94 7.85 -3.32
N ALA A 180 -0.95 6.52 -3.16
CA ALA A 180 -0.97 5.90 -1.84
C ALA A 180 0.28 6.28 -1.02
N TYR A 181 1.47 6.16 -1.60
CA TYR A 181 2.71 6.53 -0.90
C TYR A 181 2.74 8.02 -0.57
N GLU A 182 2.40 8.89 -1.53
CA GLU A 182 2.40 10.34 -1.32
C GLU A 182 1.45 10.74 -0.18
N LYS A 183 0.24 10.18 -0.15
CA LYS A 183 -0.71 10.40 0.95
C LYS A 183 -0.17 9.95 2.29
N MET A 184 0.56 8.84 2.36
CA MET A 184 1.12 8.37 3.62
C MET A 184 2.40 9.10 4.01
N SER A 185 3.14 9.64 3.06
CA SER A 185 4.39 10.36 3.29
C SER A 185 4.18 11.66 4.10
N SER A 186 5.29 12.32 4.43
CA SER A 186 5.29 13.66 5.05
C SER A 186 4.56 14.74 4.24
N ARG A 187 4.31 14.51 2.93
CA ARG A 187 3.52 15.42 2.08
C ARG A 187 2.01 15.31 2.30
N GLY A 188 1.55 14.21 2.90
CA GLY A 188 0.14 13.97 3.21
C GLY A 188 -0.08 13.85 4.71
N ASP A 189 -0.40 12.65 5.18
CA ASP A 189 -0.78 12.35 6.56
C ASP A 189 0.43 12.08 7.48
N GLY A 190 1.64 11.95 6.93
CA GLY A 190 2.87 11.78 7.72
C GLY A 190 2.97 10.44 8.46
N ILE A 191 2.23 9.43 8.00
CA ILE A 191 2.21 8.05 8.52
C ILE A 191 3.53 7.34 8.22
N VAL A 192 4.04 7.49 7.00
CA VAL A 192 5.39 7.06 6.57
C VAL A 192 6.34 8.23 6.79
N LYS A 193 7.45 7.98 7.50
CA LYS A 193 8.55 8.94 7.63
C LYS A 193 9.85 8.32 7.12
N ASP A 194 10.46 8.96 6.14
CA ASP A 194 11.75 8.53 5.59
C ASP A 194 12.92 8.82 6.55
N THR A 195 12.76 9.82 7.43
CA THR A 195 13.76 10.28 8.39
C THR A 195 13.14 10.53 9.76
N LEU A 196 13.79 10.03 10.81
CA LEU A 196 13.50 10.38 12.21
C LEU A 196 14.56 11.38 12.72
N GLY A 197 14.10 12.50 13.26
CA GLY A 197 14.99 13.43 13.95
C GLY A 197 15.50 12.85 15.28
N PRO A 198 16.68 13.28 15.78
CA PRO A 198 17.30 12.73 16.99
C PRO A 198 16.40 12.77 18.22
N THR A 199 15.68 13.88 18.44
CA THR A 199 14.75 14.05 19.56
C THR A 199 13.61 13.04 19.52
N MET A 200 13.01 12.83 18.35
CA MET A 200 11.90 11.91 18.19
C MET A 200 12.38 10.46 18.33
N LEU A 201 13.54 10.13 17.75
CA LEU A 201 14.16 8.82 17.91
C LEU A 201 14.43 8.51 19.39
N MET A 202 15.05 9.44 20.12
CA MET A 202 15.36 9.25 21.55
C MET A 202 14.09 9.09 22.39
N ALA A 203 13.06 9.90 22.14
CA ALA A 203 11.78 9.77 22.84
C ALA A 203 11.10 8.40 22.63
N LYS A 204 11.34 7.72 21.49
CA LYS A 204 10.86 6.36 21.24
C LYS A 204 11.73 5.28 21.89
N LEU A 205 13.04 5.50 21.93
CA LEU A 205 13.97 4.54 22.50
C LEU A 205 13.90 4.54 24.03
N GLN A 206 13.73 5.70 24.67
CA GLN A 206 13.82 5.86 26.11
C GLN A 206 12.94 4.90 26.93
N PRO A 207 11.67 4.59 26.56
CA PRO A 207 10.87 3.60 27.27
C PRO A 207 11.33 2.15 27.09
N LEU A 208 12.03 1.85 25.98
CA LEU A 208 12.49 0.50 25.61
C LEU A 208 13.96 0.26 26.01
N TRP A 209 14.70 1.34 26.21
CA TRP A 209 16.13 1.31 26.47
C TRP A 209 16.36 1.17 27.98
N ALA A 210 16.74 -0.04 28.39
CA ALA A 210 17.12 -0.32 29.76
C ALA A 210 18.30 0.57 30.22
N SER A 211 18.21 1.10 31.44
CA SER A 211 19.17 2.06 32.00
C SER A 211 20.57 1.49 32.22
N ASP A 212 20.71 0.16 32.26
CA ASP A 212 21.95 -0.58 32.45
C ASP A 212 22.70 -0.86 31.14
N THR A 213 22.09 -0.56 29.99
CA THR A 213 22.64 -0.86 28.67
C THR A 213 23.23 0.39 28.04
N PRO A 214 24.57 0.55 27.96
CA PRO A 214 25.18 1.83 27.52
C PRO A 214 25.09 2.09 26.00
N HIS A 215 24.79 1.08 25.19
CA HIS A 215 24.68 1.20 23.74
C HIS A 215 23.66 0.22 23.17
N LEU A 216 22.99 0.62 22.08
CA LEU A 216 22.09 -0.25 21.31
C LEU A 216 22.70 -0.60 19.96
N ARG A 217 22.50 -1.84 19.51
CA ARG A 217 22.84 -2.21 18.14
C ARG A 217 21.79 -1.64 17.21
N VAL A 218 22.21 -1.12 16.07
CA VAL A 218 21.28 -0.61 15.05
C VAL A 218 20.32 -1.70 14.57
N GLY A 219 20.78 -2.97 14.51
CA GLY A 219 19.90 -4.10 14.18
C GLY A 219 18.74 -4.27 15.16
N ASP A 220 18.98 -4.11 16.47
CA ASP A 220 17.94 -4.23 17.49
C ASP A 220 16.93 -3.08 17.36
N VAL A 221 17.43 -1.87 17.10
CA VAL A 221 16.58 -0.70 16.84
C VAL A 221 15.71 -0.94 15.59
N LYS A 222 16.29 -1.44 14.48
CA LYS A 222 15.52 -1.81 13.27
C LYS A 222 14.42 -2.80 13.60
N GLU A 223 14.76 -3.86 14.33
CA GLU A 223 13.85 -4.95 14.67
C GLU A 223 12.67 -4.45 15.51
N TRP A 224 12.93 -3.55 16.47
CA TRP A 224 11.89 -2.94 17.30
C TRP A 224 10.94 -2.08 16.47
N PHE A 225 11.47 -1.25 15.58
CA PHE A 225 10.64 -0.44 14.70
C PHE A 225 9.83 -1.30 13.72
N ALA A 226 10.37 -2.41 13.23
CA ALA A 226 9.66 -3.30 12.31
C ALA A 226 8.58 -4.17 13.01
N THR A 227 8.70 -4.42 14.32
CA THR A 227 7.75 -5.28 15.05
C THR A 227 6.62 -4.49 15.72
N CYS A 228 6.78 -3.18 15.92
CA CYS A 228 5.79 -2.35 16.61
C CYS A 228 4.67 -1.89 15.64
N PRO A 229 3.38 -2.15 15.93
CA PRO A 229 2.28 -1.53 15.18
C PRO A 229 2.39 0.00 15.17
N ILE A 230 1.96 0.64 14.09
CA ILE A 230 1.98 2.12 13.97
C ILE A 230 1.16 2.70 15.12
N SER A 231 1.44 3.88 15.67
CA SER A 231 0.57 4.52 16.65
C SER A 231 0.58 6.04 16.41
N PRO A 232 -0.48 6.80 16.73
CA PRO A 232 -0.44 8.26 16.63
C PRO A 232 0.71 8.84 17.48
N ASN A 233 0.99 8.16 18.59
CA ASN A 233 2.08 8.47 19.52
C ASN A 233 3.32 7.58 19.36
N CYS A 234 3.30 6.54 18.52
CA CYS A 234 4.45 5.81 18.00
C CYS A 234 4.49 6.00 16.50
N VAL A 235 5.00 7.15 16.09
CA VAL A 235 5.38 7.39 14.71
C VAL A 235 6.55 6.47 14.36
N THR A 236 6.23 5.23 14.00
CA THR A 236 7.15 4.29 13.39
C THR A 236 7.44 4.81 11.98
N PRO A 237 8.70 5.08 11.62
CA PRO A 237 9.04 5.26 10.23
C PRO A 237 8.77 3.92 9.55
N LEU A 238 7.82 3.90 8.62
CA LEU A 238 7.58 2.74 7.77
C LEU A 238 8.80 2.37 6.93
N PHE A 239 9.81 3.25 6.89
CA PHE A 239 11.04 3.03 6.17
C PHE A 239 12.12 4.00 6.65
N TRP A 240 13.34 3.53 6.87
CA TRP A 240 14.50 4.41 7.00
C TRP A 240 15.63 3.86 6.13
N ARG A 241 16.15 4.70 5.22
CA ARG A 241 17.15 4.29 4.23
C ARG A 241 18.55 4.61 4.74
N THR A 242 19.32 3.60 5.13
CA THR A 242 20.78 3.78 5.32
C THR A 242 21.44 4.08 3.99
N ARG A 243 22.13 5.22 3.85
CA ARG A 243 22.96 5.53 2.68
C ARG A 243 24.25 4.71 2.60
N SER A 244 24.60 3.93 3.62
CA SER A 244 25.81 3.10 3.56
C SER A 244 25.60 1.76 4.29
N GLY A 245 26.06 0.68 3.66
CA GLY A 245 26.07 -0.68 4.22
C GLY A 245 27.15 -0.88 5.28
N LYS A 246 27.29 0.05 6.23
CA LYS A 246 28.21 -0.08 7.36
C LYS A 246 27.43 -0.10 8.68
N GLU A 247 27.66 -1.13 9.47
CA GLU A 247 27.16 -1.23 10.84
C GLU A 247 27.81 -0.13 11.70
N HIS A 248 26.99 0.76 12.27
CA HIS A 248 27.42 1.71 13.28
C HIS A 248 26.68 1.42 14.59
N ARG A 249 27.37 1.54 15.74
CA ARG A 249 26.76 1.44 17.08
C ARG A 249 26.19 2.81 17.47
N VAL A 250 24.99 2.87 18.04
CA VAL A 250 24.43 4.14 18.54
C VAL A 250 24.97 4.36 19.96
N ALA A 251 25.90 5.30 20.12
CA ALA A 251 26.48 5.67 21.40
C ALA A 251 25.74 6.88 22.01
N THR A 252 25.57 6.87 23.33
CA THR A 252 24.84 7.87 24.14
C THR A 252 25.35 9.31 24.01
N GLU A 253 26.65 9.52 23.76
CA GLU A 253 27.20 10.87 23.54
C GLU A 253 27.04 11.38 22.10
N SER A 254 26.95 10.49 21.11
CA SER A 254 26.88 10.89 19.69
C SER A 254 25.49 11.37 19.25
N VAL A 255 24.46 11.19 20.07
CA VAL A 255 23.11 11.70 19.77
C VAL A 255 22.96 13.18 20.15
N ARG A 256 23.84 13.71 21.02
CA ARG A 256 23.89 15.15 21.35
C ARG A 256 24.68 15.99 20.33
N SER A 257 25.55 15.36 19.56
CA SER A 257 26.46 16.03 18.64
C SER A 257 26.38 15.36 17.27
N SER A 258 25.59 15.94 16.37
CA SER A 258 25.61 15.62 14.94
C SER A 258 25.38 14.14 14.58
N VAL A 259 24.12 13.71 14.60
CA VAL A 259 23.66 12.75 13.60
C VAL A 259 23.30 13.55 12.34
N TYR A 260 24.32 13.92 11.57
CA TYR A 260 24.14 14.21 10.15
C TYR A 260 24.24 12.86 9.43
N LEU A 261 23.07 12.31 9.07
CA LEU A 261 22.90 11.15 8.19
C LEU A 261 22.23 11.60 6.90
#